data_AF-A0A1Q9DVF0-F1
#
_entry.id   AF-A0A1Q9DVF0-F1
#
_cell.length_a   1.000
_cell.length_b   1.000
_cell.length_c   1.000
_cell.angle_alpha   90.00
_cell.angle_beta   90.00
_cell.angle_gamma   90.00
#
_symmetry.space_group_name_H-M   'P 1'
#
loop_
_entity.id
_entity.type
_entity.pdbx_description
1 polymer ?
#
loop_
_entity_poly.entity_id
_entity_poly.type
_entity_poly.pdbx_seq_one_letter_code
_entity_poly.pdbx_strand_id
1 'polypeptide(L)'
;MPDPVADDVKERVPRFWKTTYWGNADAFEVFMASFTLAFRGENVNRAFWGIGSGGVGQSLQTAHLEAMLGEYHTCLDMNIYFVDEEMRKQAANIVGKIVVAQLQIELTAFAGVTEETLTSMFRRTAVCKYKSVFVGEVRIAGKQELAAATRRIFPRDPTLNDFLRDRPACLVTLRCLWNYARSRTAFQCRDVLEKYVVRGGDGVLTLATVRRSCGLTPDETATADPVQEFWKLSCQKSLQARLAEVTRTAKSKFVFNFNKQEVQNVIENMGKRGKLISATITHSVTLCPSKKKGAPKRDTSADVDDVKLPQSLENMMNKERTLYREIQDATQDLMDASDQSVTIQRSYFYPMDLRCRRFVSDVGAQNLCCLTRSICCPDTTDYAVAASMFTIVVQLFDLVKPADCDIPSGRAVAKDRATVCSAHHHLNCNEALGKQILLEVANGASHHKFEELNKQGVTFLKGWSNASRLLRWLACSQMKAEYGQLRRHSKNNWPEASIFAAWWNPAEDHILQVMLEEVQQHGFDGQVSCHFDGLLLSTSMVNSSETATGKNMILVLQEAVKRNEAAIKNKTLPSFDVWLSNKLQESDVDADLGTYRELLTATPNSIPAAITFLGADL
;
A
#
# COMPACT_ATOMS: atom_id res chain seq x y z
N MET A 1 10.41 -33.96 3.80
CA MET A 1 8.94 -33.96 3.60
C MET A 1 8.51 -32.51 3.45
N PRO A 2 7.57 -32.18 2.55
CA PRO A 2 7.05 -30.82 2.46
C PRO A 2 6.31 -30.45 3.77
N ASP A 3 6.40 -29.19 4.20
CA ASP A 3 5.80 -28.69 5.44
C ASP A 3 4.27 -28.68 5.32
N PRO A 4 3.54 -29.46 6.12
CA PRO A 4 2.09 -29.53 6.04
C PRO A 4 1.41 -28.19 6.36
N VAL A 5 2.04 -27.30 7.13
CA VAL A 5 1.52 -25.96 7.43
C VAL A 5 1.71 -25.03 6.23
N ALA A 6 2.90 -25.03 5.61
CA ALA A 6 3.14 -24.28 4.39
C ALA A 6 2.23 -24.74 3.24
N ASP A 7 1.98 -26.04 3.13
CA ASP A 7 1.10 -26.62 2.10
C ASP A 7 -0.38 -26.30 2.38
N ASP A 8 -0.83 -26.37 3.64
CA ASP A 8 -2.19 -25.97 4.03
C ASP A 8 -2.44 -24.50 3.70
N VAL A 9 -1.50 -23.61 4.01
CA VAL A 9 -1.65 -22.17 3.75
C VAL A 9 -1.64 -21.88 2.24
N LYS A 10 -0.72 -22.51 1.50
CA LYS A 10 -0.63 -22.40 0.03
C LYS A 10 -1.88 -22.92 -0.66
N GLU A 11 -2.62 -23.85 -0.07
CA GLU A 11 -3.85 -24.36 -0.64
C GLU A 11 -5.07 -23.55 -0.21
N ARG A 12 -5.19 -23.21 1.08
CA ARG A 12 -6.39 -22.58 1.65
C ARG A 12 -6.57 -21.14 1.23
N VAL A 13 -5.50 -20.33 1.10
CA VAL A 13 -5.62 -18.95 0.62
C VAL A 13 -6.13 -18.88 -0.83
N PRO A 14 -5.54 -19.61 -1.81
CA PRO A 14 -6.09 -19.70 -3.15
C PRO A 14 -7.49 -20.31 -3.20
N ARG A 15 -7.77 -21.34 -2.38
CA ARG A 15 -9.12 -21.92 -2.28
C ARG A 15 -10.14 -20.88 -1.82
N PHE A 16 -9.80 -20.04 -0.84
CA PHE A 16 -10.64 -18.94 -0.38
C PHE A 16 -10.96 -17.97 -1.51
N TRP A 17 -9.96 -17.50 -2.27
CA TRP A 17 -10.23 -16.60 -3.40
C TRP A 17 -11.01 -17.26 -4.51
N LYS A 18 -10.67 -18.52 -4.85
CA LYS A 18 -11.36 -19.27 -5.89
C LYS A 18 -12.83 -19.49 -5.58
N THR A 19 -13.17 -19.80 -4.33
CA THR A 19 -14.56 -19.97 -3.89
C THR A 19 -15.28 -18.62 -3.74
N THR A 20 -14.60 -17.59 -3.25
CA THR A 20 -15.15 -16.22 -3.14
C THR A 20 -15.47 -15.64 -4.52
N TYR A 21 -14.50 -15.63 -5.44
CA TYR A 21 -14.60 -15.09 -6.80
C TYR A 21 -15.09 -16.12 -7.83
N TRP A 22 -15.81 -17.16 -7.39
CA TRP A 22 -16.22 -18.28 -8.24
C TRP A 22 -16.99 -17.82 -9.48
N GLY A 23 -16.49 -18.22 -10.66
CA GLY A 23 -17.08 -17.85 -11.95
C GLY A 23 -17.01 -16.36 -12.26
N ASN A 24 -16.09 -15.63 -11.64
CA ASN A 24 -15.80 -14.22 -11.88
C ASN A 24 -14.30 -13.91 -11.68
N ALA A 25 -13.44 -14.58 -12.45
CA ALA A 25 -11.98 -14.41 -12.38
C ALA A 25 -11.54 -12.98 -12.71
N ASP A 26 -12.23 -12.30 -13.62
CA ASP A 26 -11.91 -10.91 -13.96
C ASP A 26 -12.07 -9.98 -12.75
N ALA A 27 -13.08 -10.18 -11.91
CA ALA A 27 -13.23 -9.40 -10.66
C ALA A 27 -12.07 -9.63 -9.68
N PHE A 28 -11.56 -10.86 -9.60
CA PHE A 28 -10.36 -11.15 -8.81
C PHE A 28 -9.12 -10.47 -9.41
N GLU A 29 -8.96 -10.51 -10.73
CA GLU A 29 -7.84 -9.84 -11.39
C GLU A 29 -7.87 -8.31 -11.16
N VAL A 30 -9.06 -7.70 -11.23
CA VAL A 30 -9.23 -6.28 -10.93
C VAL A 30 -8.88 -5.97 -9.47
N PHE A 31 -9.24 -6.84 -8.53
CA PHE A 31 -8.82 -6.70 -7.14
C PHE A 31 -7.28 -6.69 -7.02
N MET A 32 -6.59 -7.66 -7.64
CA MET A 32 -5.12 -7.72 -7.64
C MET A 32 -4.47 -6.50 -8.31
N ALA A 33 -5.00 -6.06 -9.45
CA ALA A 33 -4.53 -4.88 -10.16
C ALA A 33 -4.69 -3.59 -9.35
N SER A 34 -5.78 -3.46 -8.61
CA SER A 34 -6.06 -2.30 -7.75
C SER A 34 -5.09 -2.21 -6.59
N PHE A 35 -4.83 -3.33 -5.91
CA PHE A 35 -3.84 -3.39 -4.85
C PHE A 35 -2.44 -3.07 -5.36
N THR A 36 -2.10 -3.59 -6.54
CA THR A 36 -0.81 -3.33 -7.18
C THR A 36 -0.61 -1.84 -7.48
N LEU A 37 -1.65 -1.15 -7.94
CA LEU A 37 -1.60 0.31 -8.11
C LEU A 37 -1.44 1.02 -6.76
N ALA A 38 -2.24 0.65 -5.76
CA ALA A 38 -2.18 1.27 -4.44
C ALA A 38 -0.80 1.11 -3.78
N PHE A 39 -0.17 -0.07 -3.86
CA PHE A 39 1.17 -0.31 -3.34
C PHE A 39 2.28 0.42 -4.11
N ARG A 40 2.01 0.88 -5.33
CA ARG A 40 2.91 1.75 -6.09
C ARG A 40 2.72 3.23 -5.75
N GLY A 41 1.83 3.57 -4.81
CA GLY A 41 1.45 4.94 -4.51
C GLY A 41 0.59 5.59 -5.59
N GLU A 42 -0.02 4.78 -6.46
CA GLU A 42 -0.86 5.26 -7.56
C GLU A 42 -2.33 5.33 -7.14
N ASN A 43 -3.02 6.38 -7.57
CA ASN A 43 -4.46 6.49 -7.35
C ASN A 43 -5.22 5.48 -8.23
N VAL A 44 -5.95 4.55 -7.60
CA VAL A 44 -6.83 3.59 -8.29
C VAL A 44 -8.02 4.30 -8.94
N ASN A 45 -8.43 5.47 -8.41
CA ASN A 45 -9.54 6.31 -8.89
C ASN A 45 -10.90 5.59 -9.01
N ARG A 46 -11.08 4.44 -8.34
CA ARG A 46 -12.32 3.66 -8.34
C ARG A 46 -12.65 3.14 -6.95
N ALA A 47 -13.93 3.26 -6.59
CA ALA A 47 -14.54 2.62 -5.43
C ALA A 47 -15.11 1.25 -5.85
N PHE A 48 -14.80 0.24 -5.04
CA PHE A 48 -15.19 -1.15 -5.28
C PHE A 48 -16.45 -1.49 -4.49
N TRP A 49 -17.42 -2.08 -5.18
CA TRP A 49 -18.70 -2.45 -4.59
C TRP A 49 -18.95 -3.93 -4.80
N GLY A 50 -19.01 -4.66 -3.70
CA GLY A 50 -19.33 -6.09 -3.70
C GLY A 50 -20.82 -6.33 -3.63
N ILE A 51 -21.39 -7.05 -4.60
CA ILE A 51 -22.79 -7.50 -4.55
C ILE A 51 -22.81 -9.02 -4.47
N GLY A 52 -23.44 -9.57 -3.45
CA GLY A 52 -23.56 -11.01 -3.27
C GLY A 52 -24.62 -11.34 -2.21
N SER A 53 -24.99 -12.62 -2.13
CA SER A 53 -25.76 -13.12 -0.99
C SER A 53 -24.91 -13.02 0.29
N GLY A 54 -25.54 -12.86 1.45
CA GLY A 54 -24.83 -12.89 2.72
C GLY A 54 -23.97 -14.16 2.84
N GLY A 55 -22.74 -14.01 3.37
CA GLY A 55 -21.82 -15.13 3.57
C GLY A 55 -20.92 -15.47 2.39
N VAL A 56 -20.88 -14.68 1.30
CA VAL A 56 -19.99 -14.86 0.13
C VAL A 56 -18.48 -14.68 0.39
N GLY A 57 -18.04 -14.48 1.63
CA GLY A 57 -16.63 -14.25 1.96
C GLY A 57 -16.18 -12.78 1.93
N GLN A 58 -17.06 -11.81 1.68
CA GLN A 58 -16.72 -10.38 1.71
C GLN A 58 -16.19 -9.93 3.08
N SER A 59 -16.85 -10.29 4.17
CA SER A 59 -16.40 -9.95 5.52
C SER A 59 -15.07 -10.61 5.88
N LEU A 60 -14.85 -11.84 5.39
CA LEU A 60 -13.58 -12.55 5.53
C LEU A 60 -12.47 -11.84 4.76
N GLN A 61 -12.76 -11.35 3.55
CA GLN A 61 -11.81 -10.58 2.78
C GLN A 61 -11.43 -9.27 3.50
N THR A 62 -12.41 -8.53 4.04
CA THR A 62 -12.12 -7.32 4.81
C THR A 62 -11.30 -7.61 6.06
N ALA A 63 -11.63 -8.67 6.81
CA ALA A 63 -10.87 -9.10 7.98
C ALA A 63 -9.43 -9.51 7.61
N HIS A 64 -9.26 -10.17 6.47
CA HIS A 64 -7.94 -10.51 5.94
C HIS A 64 -7.12 -9.27 5.57
N LEU A 65 -7.76 -8.26 4.95
CA LEU A 65 -7.10 -6.99 4.63
C LEU A 65 -6.70 -6.21 5.87
N GLU A 66 -7.55 -6.20 6.89
CA GLU A 66 -7.25 -5.60 8.18
C GLU A 66 -6.04 -6.26 8.83
N ALA A 67 -5.97 -7.59 8.86
CA ALA A 67 -4.82 -8.33 9.38
C ALA A 67 -3.54 -8.09 8.56
N MET A 68 -3.65 -8.04 7.23
CA MET A 68 -2.52 -7.87 6.32
C MET A 68 -1.93 -6.46 6.35
N LEU A 69 -2.79 -5.43 6.40
CA LEU A 69 -2.38 -4.03 6.26
C LEU A 69 -2.29 -3.28 7.59
N GLY A 70 -2.90 -3.79 8.66
CA GLY A 70 -2.90 -3.15 9.97
C GLY A 70 -3.30 -1.68 9.90
N GLU A 71 -2.39 -0.80 10.32
CA GLU A 71 -2.60 0.65 10.35
C GLU A 71 -2.81 1.30 8.97
N TYR A 72 -2.49 0.62 7.87
CA TYR A 72 -2.69 1.12 6.50
C TYR A 72 -4.08 0.80 5.93
N HIS A 73 -4.93 0.14 6.71
CA HIS A 73 -6.32 -0.15 6.37
C HIS A 73 -7.29 0.50 7.37
N THR A 74 -8.50 0.81 6.92
CA THR A 74 -9.62 1.17 7.78
C THR A 74 -10.94 0.77 7.15
N CYS A 75 -11.95 0.54 7.98
CA CYS A 75 -13.33 0.38 7.56
C CYS A 75 -14.07 1.72 7.69
N LEU A 76 -14.92 2.06 6.73
CA LEU A 76 -15.81 3.23 6.83
C LEU A 76 -17.16 2.86 7.43
N ASP A 77 -17.63 3.69 8.35
CA ASP A 77 -19.05 3.71 8.73
C ASP A 77 -19.87 4.41 7.63
N MET A 78 -20.96 3.80 7.22
CA MET A 78 -21.89 4.35 6.23
C MET A 78 -22.62 5.61 6.67
N ASN A 79 -22.70 5.83 7.97
CA ASN A 79 -23.20 7.08 8.54
C ASN A 79 -22.41 8.31 8.04
N ILE A 80 -21.20 8.11 7.49
CA ILE A 80 -20.40 9.15 6.83
C ILE A 80 -21.17 9.90 5.73
N TYR A 81 -22.10 9.24 5.03
CA TYR A 81 -22.88 9.86 3.95
C TYR A 81 -24.17 10.52 4.43
N PHE A 82 -24.58 10.26 5.68
CA PHE A 82 -25.84 10.74 6.23
C PHE A 82 -25.65 11.78 7.34
N VAL A 83 -24.46 11.80 7.96
CA VAL A 83 -24.12 12.63 9.11
C VAL A 83 -22.79 13.32 8.85
N ASP A 84 -22.82 14.63 8.60
CA ASP A 84 -21.63 15.46 8.36
C ASP A 84 -20.57 15.30 9.47
N GLU A 85 -21.01 15.10 10.71
CA GLU A 85 -20.12 14.87 11.83
C GLU A 85 -19.36 13.54 11.71
N GLU A 86 -20.00 12.50 11.17
CA GLU A 86 -19.35 11.22 10.90
C GLU A 86 -18.38 11.35 9.71
N MET A 87 -18.71 12.18 8.70
CA MET A 87 -17.77 12.57 7.65
C MET A 87 -16.49 13.19 8.20
N ARG A 88 -16.59 14.14 9.13
CA ARG A 88 -15.41 14.77 9.71
C ARG A 88 -14.55 13.79 10.51
N LYS A 89 -15.18 12.93 11.32
CA LYS A 89 -14.47 11.90 12.11
C LYS A 89 -13.75 10.89 11.22
N GLN A 90 -14.45 10.36 10.22
CA GLN A 90 -13.92 9.35 9.32
C GLN A 90 -12.88 9.92 8.36
N ALA A 91 -13.01 11.20 7.93
CA ALA A 91 -12.04 11.84 7.05
C ALA A 91 -10.62 11.83 7.63
N ALA A 92 -10.48 12.07 8.94
CA ALA A 92 -9.19 11.97 9.62
C ALA A 92 -8.64 10.53 9.60
N ASN A 93 -9.52 9.54 9.79
CA ASN A 93 -9.16 8.11 9.78
C ASN A 93 -8.76 7.59 8.39
N ILE A 94 -9.18 8.25 7.31
CA ILE A 94 -8.81 7.90 5.93
C ILE A 94 -7.39 8.37 5.57
N VAL A 95 -6.88 9.43 6.22
CA VAL A 95 -5.57 10.00 5.89
C VAL A 95 -4.46 8.97 6.16
N GLY A 96 -3.65 8.69 5.15
CA GLY A 96 -2.53 7.74 5.24
C GLY A 96 -2.93 6.27 5.03
N LYS A 97 -4.22 5.97 4.83
CA LYS A 97 -4.69 4.61 4.51
C LYS A 97 -4.46 4.30 3.03
N ILE A 98 -3.94 3.11 2.76
CA ILE A 98 -3.73 2.60 1.39
C ILE A 98 -5.04 2.02 0.86
N VAL A 99 -5.79 1.34 1.73
CA VAL A 99 -7.06 0.70 1.38
C VAL A 99 -8.11 1.07 2.41
N VAL A 100 -9.26 1.51 1.90
CA VAL A 100 -10.42 1.83 2.71
C VAL A 100 -11.53 0.88 2.28
N ALA A 101 -11.94 0.01 3.19
CA ALA A 101 -12.98 -0.98 2.92
C ALA A 101 -14.32 -0.56 3.50
N GLN A 102 -15.39 -1.11 2.93
CA GLN A 102 -16.74 -0.90 3.41
C GLN A 102 -17.54 -2.17 3.18
N LEU A 103 -18.37 -2.54 4.15
CA LEU A 103 -19.37 -3.60 3.98
C LEU A 103 -20.76 -2.95 3.85
N GLN A 104 -21.41 -3.11 2.71
CA GLN A 104 -22.80 -2.72 2.53
C GLN A 104 -23.52 -3.76 1.68
N ILE A 105 -24.78 -4.02 2.04
CA ILE A 105 -25.60 -5.03 1.37
C ILE A 105 -26.20 -4.48 0.06
N GLU A 106 -26.36 -3.16 -0.04
CA GLU A 106 -26.90 -2.47 -1.21
C GLU A 106 -26.10 -1.20 -1.52
N LEU A 107 -26.01 -0.83 -2.80
CA LEU A 107 -25.32 0.38 -3.22
C LEU A 107 -26.15 1.61 -2.80
N THR A 108 -25.52 2.57 -2.14
CA THR A 108 -26.18 3.81 -1.69
C THR A 108 -26.80 4.57 -2.86
N ALA A 109 -28.00 5.11 -2.68
CA ALA A 109 -28.65 5.93 -3.69
C ALA A 109 -27.87 7.26 -3.86
N PHE A 110 -27.48 7.58 -5.08
CA PHE A 110 -26.81 8.83 -5.42
C PHE A 110 -27.85 9.85 -5.88
N ALA A 111 -28.12 10.86 -5.07
CA ALA A 111 -29.03 11.94 -5.42
C ALA A 111 -28.35 12.96 -6.37
N GLY A 112 -29.14 13.56 -7.26
CA GLY A 112 -28.68 14.68 -8.12
C GLY A 112 -27.79 14.27 -9.30
N VAL A 113 -27.66 12.97 -9.59
CA VAL A 113 -26.95 12.49 -10.78
C VAL A 113 -27.91 12.48 -11.97
N THR A 114 -27.48 13.09 -13.08
CA THR A 114 -28.21 13.14 -14.35
C THR A 114 -27.49 12.28 -15.39
N GLU A 115 -28.09 12.07 -16.57
CA GLU A 115 -27.43 11.38 -17.69
C GLU A 115 -26.09 12.02 -18.06
N GLU A 116 -26.01 13.35 -18.03
CA GLU A 116 -24.80 14.10 -18.35
C GLU A 116 -23.68 13.88 -17.30
N THR A 117 -24.04 13.71 -16.03
CA THR A 117 -23.07 13.53 -14.93
C THR A 117 -22.80 12.08 -14.59
N LEU A 118 -23.59 11.13 -15.10
CA LEU A 118 -23.45 9.69 -14.87
C LEU A 118 -22.04 9.18 -15.18
N THR A 119 -21.43 9.67 -16.27
CA THR A 119 -20.07 9.27 -16.67
C THR A 119 -19.03 9.56 -15.57
N SER A 120 -19.23 10.62 -14.78
CA SER A 120 -18.36 10.98 -13.65
C SER A 120 -18.43 9.95 -12.52
N MET A 121 -19.65 9.43 -12.24
CA MET A 121 -19.86 8.38 -11.25
C MET A 121 -19.35 7.03 -11.77
N PHE A 122 -19.74 6.66 -12.99
CA PHE A 122 -19.37 5.41 -13.63
C PHE A 122 -17.84 5.19 -13.68
N ARG A 123 -17.06 6.23 -14.00
CA ARG A 123 -15.60 6.13 -14.03
C ARG A 123 -14.96 5.89 -12.65
N ARG A 124 -15.67 6.21 -11.57
CA ARG A 124 -15.21 6.04 -10.19
C ARG A 124 -15.80 4.83 -9.50
N THR A 125 -16.55 3.99 -10.19
CA THR A 125 -17.20 2.81 -9.62
C THR A 125 -16.68 1.56 -10.32
N ALA A 126 -16.49 0.49 -9.56
CA ALA A 126 -16.33 -0.87 -10.07
C ALA A 126 -17.23 -1.79 -9.24
N VAL A 127 -18.12 -2.52 -9.88
CA VAL A 127 -19.04 -3.44 -9.19
C VAL A 127 -18.61 -4.88 -9.44
N CYS A 128 -18.43 -5.62 -8.35
CA CYS A 128 -18.02 -7.03 -8.34
C CYS A 128 -19.18 -7.88 -7.85
N LYS A 129 -19.74 -8.73 -8.73
CA LYS A 129 -20.78 -9.69 -8.34
C LYS A 129 -20.14 -10.99 -7.87
N TYR A 130 -20.34 -11.31 -6.60
CA TYR A 130 -20.00 -12.58 -5.99
C TYR A 130 -21.15 -13.56 -6.24
N LYS A 131 -20.82 -14.68 -6.91
CA LYS A 131 -21.81 -15.68 -7.33
C LYS A 131 -21.89 -16.87 -6.38
N SER A 132 -20.95 -16.98 -5.44
CA SER A 132 -20.82 -18.07 -4.49
C SER A 132 -21.86 -18.00 -3.38
N VAL A 133 -22.19 -19.15 -2.79
CA VAL A 133 -23.07 -19.26 -1.62
C VAL A 133 -22.42 -20.22 -0.65
N PHE A 134 -22.09 -19.76 0.56
CA PHE A 134 -21.50 -20.62 1.59
C PHE A 134 -22.59 -21.14 2.51
N VAL A 135 -22.70 -22.46 2.65
CA VAL A 135 -23.69 -23.13 3.52
C VAL A 135 -22.99 -24.10 4.46
N GLY A 136 -23.58 -24.37 5.63
CA GLY A 136 -23.00 -25.33 6.58
C GLY A 136 -22.94 -26.75 6.00
N GLU A 137 -21.93 -27.52 6.39
CA GLU A 137 -21.64 -28.87 5.85
C GLU A 137 -22.85 -29.82 5.85
N VAL A 138 -23.68 -29.74 6.89
CA VAL A 138 -24.92 -30.54 7.03
C VAL A 138 -25.88 -30.37 5.84
N ARG A 139 -25.82 -29.23 5.14
CA ARG A 139 -26.67 -28.96 3.95
C ARG A 139 -26.09 -29.49 2.64
N ILE A 140 -24.84 -29.97 2.62
CA ILE A 140 -24.13 -30.38 1.40
C ILE A 140 -23.96 -31.91 1.30
N ALA A 141 -24.13 -32.65 2.42
CA ALA A 141 -23.84 -34.09 2.50
C ALA A 141 -24.52 -34.96 1.42
N GLY A 142 -23.71 -35.76 0.69
CA GLY A 142 -24.13 -36.79 -0.27
C GLY A 142 -23.50 -36.64 -1.68
N LYS A 143 -24.06 -37.34 -2.70
CA LYS A 143 -23.72 -37.19 -4.14
C LYS A 143 -23.95 -35.76 -4.70
N GLN A 144 -24.28 -34.80 -3.84
CA GLN A 144 -24.56 -33.41 -4.18
C GLN A 144 -23.34 -32.49 -4.13
N GLU A 145 -22.19 -32.87 -3.54
CA GLU A 145 -21.00 -31.99 -3.49
C GLU A 145 -20.50 -31.54 -4.86
N LEU A 146 -20.35 -32.47 -5.80
CA LEU A 146 -19.92 -32.16 -7.17
C LEU A 146 -20.97 -31.28 -7.91
N ALA A 147 -22.26 -31.57 -7.67
CA ALA A 147 -23.37 -30.77 -8.19
C ALA A 147 -23.48 -29.40 -7.50
N ALA A 148 -23.03 -29.28 -6.24
CA ALA A 148 -23.10 -28.07 -5.43
C ALA A 148 -22.11 -27.02 -5.93
N ALA A 149 -20.87 -27.41 -6.25
CA ALA A 149 -19.90 -26.49 -6.88
C ALA A 149 -20.41 -25.95 -8.23
N THR A 150 -21.03 -26.83 -9.04
CA THR A 150 -21.70 -26.43 -10.30
C THR A 150 -22.86 -25.44 -10.04
N ARG A 151 -23.55 -25.59 -8.90
CA ARG A 151 -24.57 -24.66 -8.39
C ARG A 151 -24.01 -23.48 -7.58
N ARG A 152 -22.68 -23.33 -7.51
CA ARG A 152 -21.96 -22.26 -6.81
C ARG A 152 -22.13 -22.28 -5.28
N ILE A 153 -22.45 -23.45 -4.73
CA ILE A 153 -22.63 -23.69 -3.31
C ILE A 153 -21.35 -24.31 -2.75
N PHE A 154 -20.78 -23.70 -1.72
CA PHE A 154 -19.54 -24.12 -1.07
C PHE A 154 -19.76 -24.39 0.41
N PRO A 155 -19.04 -25.35 1.02
CA PRO A 155 -19.06 -25.54 2.46
C PRO A 155 -18.50 -24.31 3.15
N ARG A 156 -19.20 -23.85 4.20
CA ARG A 156 -18.71 -22.80 5.08
C ARG A 156 -17.63 -23.40 5.99
N ASP A 157 -16.41 -22.89 5.87
CA ASP A 157 -15.32 -23.20 6.79
C ASP A 157 -15.40 -22.26 8.01
N PRO A 158 -15.70 -22.78 9.23
CA PRO A 158 -15.82 -21.96 10.43
C PRO A 158 -14.47 -21.41 10.91
N THR A 159 -13.36 -22.05 10.55
CA THR A 159 -12.00 -21.67 10.97
C THR A 159 -11.35 -20.64 10.03
N LEU A 160 -11.97 -20.40 8.87
CA LEU A 160 -11.39 -19.57 7.81
C LEU A 160 -11.16 -18.11 8.22
N ASN A 161 -11.99 -17.56 9.11
CA ASN A 161 -11.79 -16.20 9.61
C ASN A 161 -10.49 -16.06 10.41
N ASP A 162 -10.25 -17.00 11.33
CA ASP A 162 -9.06 -16.97 12.18
C ASP A 162 -7.82 -17.31 11.37
N PHE A 163 -7.92 -18.29 10.46
CA PHE A 163 -6.87 -18.62 9.49
C PHE A 163 -6.48 -17.42 8.62
N LEU A 164 -7.44 -16.69 8.05
CA LEU A 164 -7.12 -15.53 7.20
C LEU A 164 -6.51 -14.37 8.01
N ARG A 165 -6.77 -14.28 9.30
CA ARG A 165 -6.12 -13.30 10.18
C ARG A 165 -4.72 -13.74 10.59
N ASP A 166 -4.36 -15.00 10.38
CA ASP A 166 -3.06 -15.54 10.75
C ASP A 166 -1.96 -14.99 9.82
N ARG A 167 -0.75 -14.85 10.40
CA ARG A 167 0.42 -14.27 9.71
C ARG A 167 0.82 -15.06 8.46
N PRO A 168 0.84 -16.41 8.43
CA PRO A 168 1.16 -17.16 7.22
C PRO A 168 0.21 -16.87 6.07
N ALA A 169 -1.10 -16.77 6.33
CA ALA A 169 -2.08 -16.44 5.30
C ALA A 169 -1.85 -15.02 4.73
N CYS A 170 -1.58 -14.05 5.61
CA CYS A 170 -1.24 -12.69 5.19
C CYS A 170 0.02 -12.65 4.31
N LEU A 171 1.05 -13.43 4.67
CA LEU A 171 2.30 -13.50 3.90
C LEU A 171 2.10 -14.14 2.53
N VAL A 172 1.32 -15.22 2.43
CA VAL A 172 0.98 -15.82 1.13
C VAL A 172 0.24 -14.82 0.25
N THR A 173 -0.67 -14.02 0.83
CA THR A 173 -1.35 -12.97 0.08
C THR A 173 -0.44 -11.87 -0.41
N LEU A 174 0.45 -11.37 0.45
CA LEU A 174 1.45 -10.38 0.06
C LEU A 174 2.38 -10.91 -1.04
N ARG A 175 2.77 -12.20 -0.98
CA ARG A 175 3.55 -12.86 -2.04
C ARG A 175 2.77 -12.95 -3.36
N CYS A 176 1.48 -13.29 -3.32
CA CYS A 176 0.64 -13.31 -4.52
C CYS A 176 0.53 -11.91 -5.15
N LEU A 177 0.31 -10.87 -4.32
CA LEU A 177 0.25 -9.48 -4.77
C LEU A 177 1.60 -9.02 -5.34
N TRP A 178 2.70 -9.38 -4.69
CA TRP A 178 4.05 -9.10 -5.17
C TRP A 178 4.32 -9.74 -6.53
N ASN A 179 3.98 -11.02 -6.70
CA ASN A 179 4.17 -11.73 -7.97
C ASN A 179 3.32 -11.11 -9.09
N TYR A 180 2.09 -10.74 -8.78
CA TYR A 180 1.22 -10.01 -9.71
C TYR A 180 1.82 -8.65 -10.09
N ALA A 181 2.34 -7.91 -9.11
CA ALA A 181 2.98 -6.62 -9.33
C ALA A 181 4.26 -6.73 -10.17
N ARG A 182 5.06 -7.77 -9.96
CA ARG A 182 6.31 -8.01 -10.70
C ARG A 182 6.06 -8.28 -12.18
N SER A 183 4.97 -8.96 -12.51
CA SER A 183 4.62 -9.33 -13.89
C SER A 183 3.87 -8.24 -14.66
N ARG A 184 3.45 -7.14 -14.02
CA ARG A 184 2.60 -6.11 -14.64
C ARG A 184 3.01 -4.70 -14.28
N THR A 185 3.10 -3.83 -15.28
CA THR A 185 3.28 -2.39 -15.14
C THR A 185 2.02 -1.69 -14.60
N ALA A 186 2.14 -0.46 -14.11
CA ALA A 186 0.99 0.32 -13.66
C ALA A 186 0.00 0.58 -14.81
N PHE A 187 0.50 0.72 -16.04
CA PHE A 187 -0.35 0.84 -17.23
C PHE A 187 -1.18 -0.43 -17.46
N GLN A 188 -0.57 -1.61 -17.40
CA GLN A 188 -1.29 -2.89 -17.53
C GLN A 188 -2.34 -3.08 -16.44
N CYS A 189 -2.03 -2.71 -15.18
CA CYS A 189 -3.03 -2.75 -14.11
C CYS A 189 -4.23 -1.85 -14.42
N ARG A 190 -4.00 -0.60 -14.87
CA ARG A 190 -5.08 0.30 -15.31
C ARG A 190 -5.88 -0.28 -16.47
N ASP A 191 -5.21 -0.92 -17.44
CA ASP A 191 -5.88 -1.56 -18.57
C ASP A 191 -6.83 -2.69 -18.12
N VAL A 192 -6.46 -3.48 -17.10
CA VAL A 192 -7.33 -4.48 -16.46
C VAL A 192 -8.59 -3.81 -15.89
N LEU A 193 -8.44 -2.72 -15.12
CA LEU A 193 -9.57 -1.95 -14.57
C LEU A 193 -10.49 -1.41 -15.67
N GLU A 194 -9.93 -0.81 -16.73
CA GLU A 194 -10.68 -0.28 -17.87
C GLU A 194 -11.35 -1.39 -18.68
N LYS A 195 -10.70 -2.55 -18.83
CA LYS A 195 -11.27 -3.74 -19.50
C LYS A 195 -12.52 -4.22 -18.78
N TYR A 196 -12.43 -4.35 -17.47
CA TYR A 196 -13.52 -4.86 -16.66
C TYR A 196 -14.69 -3.89 -16.63
N VAL A 197 -14.46 -2.61 -16.33
CA VAL A 197 -15.56 -1.65 -16.14
C VAL A 197 -15.99 -0.99 -17.45
N VAL A 198 -15.07 -0.31 -18.15
CA VAL A 198 -15.43 0.58 -19.27
C VAL A 198 -15.66 -0.19 -20.56
N ARG A 199 -14.92 -1.27 -20.78
CA ARG A 199 -15.09 -2.14 -21.95
C ARG A 199 -16.08 -3.29 -21.71
N GLY A 200 -16.80 -3.26 -20.58
CA GLY A 200 -17.91 -4.19 -20.30
C GLY A 200 -17.47 -5.63 -19.99
N GLY A 201 -16.23 -5.83 -19.53
CA GLY A 201 -15.78 -7.15 -19.04
C GLY A 201 -16.62 -7.67 -17.86
N ASP A 202 -17.28 -6.78 -17.13
CA ASP A 202 -18.24 -7.11 -16.07
C ASP A 202 -19.66 -7.43 -16.57
N GLY A 203 -19.87 -7.51 -17.89
CA GLY A 203 -21.17 -7.74 -18.49
C GLY A 203 -22.16 -6.61 -18.20
N VAL A 204 -21.69 -5.35 -18.28
CA VAL A 204 -22.43 -4.10 -18.01
C VAL A 204 -22.97 -3.96 -16.58
N LEU A 205 -22.50 -4.81 -15.66
CA LEU A 205 -22.95 -4.82 -14.28
C LEU A 205 -22.74 -3.48 -13.58
N THR A 206 -21.56 -2.87 -13.72
CA THR A 206 -21.22 -1.60 -13.10
C THR A 206 -22.13 -0.50 -13.63
N LEU A 207 -22.31 -0.41 -14.95
CA LEU A 207 -23.16 0.61 -15.56
C LEU A 207 -24.61 0.47 -15.09
N ALA A 208 -25.17 -0.74 -15.15
CA ALA A 208 -26.55 -1.00 -14.74
C ALA A 208 -26.78 -0.70 -13.26
N THR A 209 -25.82 -1.05 -12.41
CA THR A 209 -25.90 -0.81 -10.97
C THR A 209 -25.81 0.68 -10.65
N VAL A 210 -24.85 1.41 -11.24
CA VAL A 210 -24.72 2.86 -11.03
C VAL A 210 -25.97 3.60 -11.50
N ARG A 211 -26.50 3.28 -12.69
CA ARG A 211 -27.75 3.89 -13.19
C ARG A 211 -28.91 3.71 -12.21
N ARG A 212 -29.12 2.47 -11.74
CA ARG A 212 -30.16 2.15 -10.75
C ARG A 212 -29.99 2.94 -9.47
N SER A 213 -28.77 3.03 -8.94
CA SER A 213 -28.47 3.79 -7.73
C SER A 213 -28.61 5.30 -7.91
N CYS A 214 -28.51 5.80 -9.13
CA CYS A 214 -28.78 7.19 -9.48
C CYS A 214 -30.26 7.49 -9.77
N GLY A 215 -31.16 6.49 -9.70
CA GLY A 215 -32.57 6.65 -10.07
C GLY A 215 -32.79 6.85 -11.58
N LEU A 216 -31.80 6.51 -12.41
CA LEU A 216 -31.90 6.56 -13.86
C LEU A 216 -32.48 5.25 -14.40
N THR A 217 -33.18 5.32 -15.53
CA THR A 217 -33.76 4.15 -16.18
C THR A 217 -32.65 3.16 -16.55
N PRO A 218 -32.76 1.86 -16.19
CA PRO A 218 -31.85 0.85 -16.70
C PRO A 218 -31.92 0.88 -18.22
N ASP A 219 -30.77 0.95 -18.89
CA ASP A 219 -30.73 0.85 -20.33
C ASP A 219 -30.91 -0.62 -20.70
N GLU A 220 -32.16 -1.06 -20.85
CA GLU A 220 -32.52 -2.44 -21.23
C GLU A 220 -32.04 -2.78 -22.66
N THR A 221 -31.69 -1.76 -23.45
CA THR A 221 -31.19 -1.87 -24.82
C THR A 221 -29.67 -1.86 -24.93
N ALA A 222 -28.92 -1.70 -23.83
CA ALA A 222 -27.46 -1.68 -23.83
C ALA A 222 -26.85 -3.08 -24.08
N THR A 223 -27.09 -3.68 -25.24
CA THR A 223 -26.21 -4.70 -25.80
C THR A 223 -24.94 -4.00 -26.25
N ALA A 224 -23.85 -4.06 -25.47
CA ALA A 224 -22.51 -3.55 -25.81
C ALA A 224 -22.52 -2.37 -26.83
N ASP A 225 -23.14 -1.26 -26.41
CA ASP A 225 -23.65 -0.18 -27.29
C ASP A 225 -22.55 0.87 -27.66
N PRO A 226 -22.79 1.87 -28.55
CA PRO A 226 -21.84 2.46 -29.49
C PRO A 226 -20.89 3.44 -28.79
N VAL A 227 -21.01 3.60 -27.47
CA VAL A 227 -20.02 4.20 -26.59
C VAL A 227 -18.70 3.42 -26.72
N GLN A 228 -18.73 2.09 -26.88
CA GLN A 228 -17.54 1.32 -27.26
C GLN A 228 -16.93 1.76 -28.60
N GLU A 229 -17.77 2.13 -29.58
CA GLU A 229 -17.33 2.57 -30.91
C GLU A 229 -16.80 4.02 -30.87
N PHE A 230 -17.48 4.91 -30.15
CA PHE A 230 -17.03 6.27 -29.85
C PHE A 230 -15.71 6.27 -29.09
N TRP A 231 -15.51 5.35 -28.13
CA TRP A 231 -14.25 5.18 -27.41
C TRP A 231 -13.17 4.49 -28.24
N LYS A 232 -13.51 3.49 -29.07
CA LYS A 232 -12.57 2.94 -30.07
C LYS A 232 -12.08 4.06 -31.00
N LEU A 233 -12.97 4.87 -31.55
CA LEU A 233 -12.62 6.02 -32.41
C LEU A 233 -11.83 7.11 -31.67
N SER A 234 -12.19 7.43 -30.43
CA SER A 234 -11.53 8.49 -29.65
C SER A 234 -10.15 8.06 -29.11
N CYS A 235 -10.02 6.81 -28.64
CA CYS A 235 -8.74 6.25 -28.22
C CYS A 235 -7.84 5.95 -29.42
N GLN A 236 -8.35 5.45 -30.54
CA GLN A 236 -7.53 5.14 -31.72
C GLN A 236 -7.03 6.41 -32.42
N LYS A 237 -7.82 7.49 -32.47
CA LYS A 237 -7.34 8.80 -32.95
C LYS A 237 -6.29 9.41 -32.03
N SER A 238 -6.47 9.30 -30.71
CA SER A 238 -5.48 9.74 -29.71
C SER A 238 -4.20 8.91 -29.74
N LEU A 239 -4.32 7.58 -29.88
CA LEU A 239 -3.17 6.67 -29.96
C LEU A 239 -2.42 6.80 -31.27
N GLN A 240 -3.10 6.90 -32.42
CA GLN A 240 -2.43 7.09 -33.71
C GLN A 240 -1.80 8.48 -33.81
N ALA A 241 -2.43 9.53 -33.25
CA ALA A 241 -1.81 10.84 -33.15
C ALA A 241 -0.55 10.80 -32.26
N ARG A 242 -0.62 10.15 -31.09
CA ARG A 242 0.54 10.02 -30.18
C ARG A 242 1.61 9.07 -30.72
N LEU A 243 1.24 8.01 -31.43
CA LEU A 243 2.19 7.07 -32.03
C LEU A 243 2.84 7.68 -33.28
N ALA A 244 2.13 8.47 -34.08
CA ALA A 244 2.70 9.25 -35.17
C ALA A 244 3.59 10.40 -34.65
N GLU A 245 3.22 11.05 -33.54
CA GLU A 245 4.07 12.01 -32.83
C GLU A 245 5.36 11.33 -32.35
N VAL A 246 5.25 10.20 -31.65
CA VAL A 246 6.39 9.44 -31.11
C VAL A 246 7.27 8.88 -32.23
N THR A 247 6.70 8.40 -33.33
CA THR A 247 7.47 7.85 -34.48
C THR A 247 8.16 8.96 -35.28
N ARG A 248 7.56 10.15 -35.36
CA ARG A 248 8.17 11.35 -35.97
C ARG A 248 9.28 11.93 -35.08
N THR A 249 9.13 11.80 -33.76
CA THR A 249 10.11 12.24 -32.75
C THR A 249 11.28 11.24 -32.60
N ALA A 250 11.06 9.95 -32.87
CA ALA A 250 12.08 8.91 -32.77
C ALA A 250 13.19 9.00 -33.83
N LYS A 251 13.04 9.82 -34.87
CA LYS A 251 14.08 10.04 -35.91
C LYS A 251 15.00 11.23 -35.66
N SER A 252 14.76 12.05 -34.63
CA SER A 252 15.71 13.09 -34.22
C SER A 252 15.84 13.10 -32.69
N LYS A 253 17.02 12.70 -32.21
CA LYS A 253 17.55 12.85 -30.83
C LYS A 253 16.60 13.56 -29.86
N PHE A 254 16.02 12.83 -28.90
CA PHE A 254 15.18 13.44 -27.86
C PHE A 254 15.79 13.31 -26.45
N VAL A 255 16.36 14.45 -26.03
CA VAL A 255 16.41 14.96 -24.67
C VAL A 255 15.00 15.51 -24.37
N PHE A 256 14.37 15.12 -23.25
CA PHE A 256 13.07 15.70 -22.85
C PHE A 256 13.26 17.12 -22.34
N ASN A 257 12.74 18.11 -23.06
CA ASN A 257 12.45 19.45 -22.57
C ASN A 257 10.92 19.61 -22.53
N PHE A 258 10.34 19.74 -21.33
CA PHE A 258 8.93 20.08 -21.20
C PHE A 258 8.74 21.59 -21.42
N ASN A 259 7.82 21.96 -22.32
CA ASN A 259 7.41 23.35 -22.53
C ASN A 259 6.51 23.81 -21.38
N LYS A 260 6.94 24.89 -20.71
CA LYS A 260 6.29 25.54 -19.56
C LYS A 260 4.85 26.01 -19.83
N GLN A 261 4.48 26.24 -21.08
CA GLN A 261 3.16 26.77 -21.45
C GLN A 261 2.03 25.72 -21.34
N GLU A 262 2.32 24.44 -21.60
CA GLU A 262 1.30 23.38 -21.60
C GLU A 262 0.87 22.99 -20.18
N VAL A 263 1.81 23.00 -19.23
CA VAL A 263 1.53 22.77 -17.81
C VAL A 263 0.69 23.92 -17.22
N GLN A 264 0.92 25.17 -17.69
CA GLN A 264 0.17 26.34 -17.23
C GLN A 264 -1.32 26.29 -17.66
N ASN A 265 -1.60 25.82 -18.89
CA ASN A 265 -2.96 25.71 -19.42
C ASN A 265 -3.82 24.65 -18.72
N VAL A 266 -3.20 23.57 -18.21
CA VAL A 266 -3.90 22.54 -17.44
C VAL A 266 -4.28 23.05 -16.04
N ILE A 267 -3.41 23.84 -15.42
CA ILE A 267 -3.64 24.42 -14.10
C ILE A 267 -4.70 25.54 -14.14
N GLU A 268 -4.74 26.36 -15.20
CA GLU A 268 -5.74 27.42 -15.36
C GLU A 268 -7.17 26.91 -15.56
N ASN A 269 -7.34 25.71 -16.13
CA ASN A 269 -8.66 25.12 -16.33
C ASN A 269 -9.24 24.50 -15.05
N MET A 270 -8.40 24.12 -14.09
CA MET A 270 -8.84 23.58 -12.80
C MET A 270 -9.33 24.67 -11.83
N GLY A 271 -8.86 25.92 -11.99
CA GLY A 271 -9.28 27.05 -11.13
C GLY A 271 -10.66 27.64 -11.44
N LYS A 272 -11.23 27.38 -12.63
CA LYS A 272 -12.45 28.08 -13.11
C LYS A 272 -13.79 27.48 -12.66
N ARG A 273 -13.82 26.36 -11.93
CA ARG A 273 -15.07 25.62 -11.62
C ARG A 273 -15.46 25.58 -10.12
N GLY A 274 -15.23 26.67 -9.40
CA GLY A 274 -15.84 26.87 -8.08
C GLY A 274 -17.19 27.58 -8.19
N LYS A 275 -18.31 26.87 -7.99
CA LYS A 275 -19.56 27.48 -7.51
C LYS A 275 -20.34 26.53 -6.59
N LEU A 276 -20.52 27.03 -5.38
CA LEU A 276 -21.48 26.68 -4.35
C LEU A 276 -22.88 27.15 -4.82
N ILE A 277 -23.92 26.31 -4.69
CA ILE A 277 -25.32 26.77 -4.67
C ILE A 277 -26.01 26.12 -3.48
N SER A 278 -26.56 26.98 -2.62
CA SER A 278 -27.46 26.70 -1.50
C SER A 278 -28.90 26.57 -2.02
N ALA A 279 -29.68 25.65 -1.47
CA ALA A 279 -31.15 25.72 -1.46
C ALA A 279 -31.75 24.92 -0.29
N THR A 280 -32.90 25.40 0.17
CA THR A 280 -33.49 25.26 1.50
C THR A 280 -34.85 24.53 1.42
N ILE A 281 -35.11 23.60 2.37
CA ILE A 281 -36.40 23.10 2.94
C ILE A 281 -37.39 22.34 2.02
N THR A 282 -37.92 21.17 2.43
CA THR A 282 -39.28 20.98 3.03
C THR A 282 -39.54 19.50 3.41
N HIS A 283 -40.07 19.28 4.61
CA HIS A 283 -40.57 17.97 5.09
C HIS A 283 -41.89 17.57 4.42
N SER A 284 -42.07 16.28 4.15
CA SER A 284 -43.38 15.62 4.32
C SER A 284 -43.19 14.14 4.66
N VAL A 285 -43.86 13.73 5.73
CA VAL A 285 -43.98 12.35 6.20
C VAL A 285 -45.18 11.72 5.49
N THR A 286 -45.06 10.47 5.03
CA THR A 286 -46.24 9.63 4.80
C THR A 286 -45.91 8.19 5.19
N LEU A 287 -46.68 7.69 6.16
CA LEU A 287 -46.64 6.33 6.69
C LEU A 287 -47.61 5.41 5.94
N CYS A 288 -47.37 4.09 6.12
CA CYS A 288 -48.25 2.92 5.95
C CYS A 288 -48.11 2.10 4.65
N PRO A 289 -48.53 0.81 4.63
CA PRO A 289 -48.24 -0.26 5.58
C PRO A 289 -47.88 -1.61 4.90
N SER A 290 -47.53 -2.57 5.75
CA SER A 290 -47.15 -3.98 5.54
C SER A 290 -48.01 -4.84 4.59
N LYS A 291 -47.40 -5.90 4.02
CA LYS A 291 -48.08 -7.20 3.74
C LYS A 291 -47.09 -8.37 3.60
N LYS A 292 -47.20 -9.34 4.52
CA LYS A 292 -46.64 -10.70 4.46
C LYS A 292 -47.41 -11.52 3.42
N LYS A 293 -46.73 -12.34 2.61
CA LYS A 293 -47.35 -13.45 1.86
C LYS A 293 -46.54 -14.74 2.03
N GLY A 294 -47.29 -15.81 2.30
CA GLY A 294 -46.82 -17.11 2.76
C GLY A 294 -46.28 -18.05 1.68
N ALA A 295 -45.69 -19.13 2.18
CA ALA A 295 -45.09 -20.23 1.42
C ALA A 295 -46.13 -21.25 0.93
N PRO A 296 -45.94 -21.89 -0.25
CA PRO A 296 -46.70 -23.07 -0.63
C PRO A 296 -46.00 -24.39 -0.28
N LYS A 297 -46.83 -25.41 -0.02
CA LYS A 297 -46.52 -26.78 0.38
C LYS A 297 -45.85 -27.59 -0.74
N ARG A 298 -45.04 -28.59 -0.33
CA ARG A 298 -44.47 -29.68 -1.15
C ARG A 298 -45.49 -30.81 -1.32
N ASP A 299 -45.57 -31.35 -2.53
CA ASP A 299 -46.05 -32.71 -2.78
C ASP A 299 -44.89 -33.60 -3.25
N THR A 300 -44.95 -34.86 -2.83
CA THR A 300 -43.99 -35.94 -3.00
C THR A 300 -44.39 -36.92 -4.11
N SER A 301 -43.35 -37.63 -4.59
CA SER A 301 -43.31 -38.89 -5.38
C SER A 301 -43.53 -38.85 -6.89
N ALA A 302 -42.44 -39.10 -7.62
CA ALA A 302 -42.45 -39.85 -8.88
C ALA A 302 -41.06 -40.49 -9.11
N ASP A 303 -41.10 -41.67 -9.72
CA ASP A 303 -40.07 -42.72 -9.83
C ASP A 303 -38.78 -42.37 -10.58
N VAL A 304 -37.77 -43.21 -10.31
CA VAL A 304 -36.42 -43.19 -10.86
C VAL A 304 -36.37 -44.09 -12.11
N ASP A 305 -36.17 -43.49 -13.28
CA ASP A 305 -35.68 -44.17 -14.48
C ASP A 305 -34.30 -43.61 -14.87
N ASP A 306 -33.40 -44.51 -15.29
CA ASP A 306 -32.01 -44.25 -15.66
C ASP A 306 -31.90 -43.30 -16.88
N VAL A 307 -31.59 -42.02 -16.61
CA VAL A 307 -31.33 -41.01 -17.65
C VAL A 307 -29.84 -40.95 -17.96
N LYS A 308 -29.47 -41.34 -19.19
CA LYS A 308 -28.16 -41.07 -19.79
C LYS A 308 -27.81 -39.58 -19.64
N LEU A 309 -26.60 -39.30 -19.14
CA LEU A 309 -26.10 -37.93 -19.00
C LEU A 309 -26.25 -37.16 -20.33
N PRO A 310 -26.90 -35.99 -20.36
CA PRO A 310 -27.02 -35.20 -21.58
C PRO A 310 -25.63 -34.80 -22.08
N GLN A 311 -25.39 -34.92 -23.39
CA GLN A 311 -24.15 -34.48 -24.08
C GLN A 311 -23.71 -33.04 -23.70
N SER A 312 -24.68 -32.21 -23.30
CA SER A 312 -24.50 -30.87 -22.73
C SER A 312 -23.63 -30.85 -21.46
N LEU A 313 -23.84 -31.81 -20.54
CA LEU A 313 -23.10 -31.90 -19.28
C LEU A 313 -21.64 -32.32 -19.51
N GLU A 314 -21.42 -33.27 -20.43
CA GLU A 314 -20.08 -33.74 -20.79
C GLU A 314 -19.27 -32.64 -21.49
N ASN A 315 -19.90 -31.86 -22.38
CA ASN A 315 -19.28 -30.67 -22.99
C ASN A 315 -18.95 -29.58 -21.96
N MET A 316 -19.76 -29.43 -20.92
CA MET A 316 -19.52 -28.49 -19.83
C MET A 316 -18.34 -28.93 -18.95
N MET A 317 -18.28 -30.22 -18.61
CA MET A 317 -17.17 -30.80 -17.86
C MET A 317 -15.83 -30.74 -18.62
N ASN A 318 -15.85 -30.88 -19.95
CA ASN A 318 -14.64 -30.75 -20.77
C ASN A 318 -14.15 -29.29 -20.87
N LYS A 319 -15.07 -28.32 -20.94
CA LYS A 319 -14.72 -26.89 -20.84
C LYS A 319 -14.15 -26.55 -19.46
N GLU A 320 -14.71 -27.12 -18.40
CA GLU A 320 -14.22 -26.96 -17.03
C GLU A 320 -12.79 -27.50 -16.87
N ARG A 321 -12.51 -28.73 -17.34
CA ARG A 321 -11.13 -29.29 -17.29
C ARG A 321 -10.12 -28.46 -18.07
N THR A 322 -10.54 -27.86 -19.19
CA THR A 322 -9.67 -27.00 -20.01
C THR A 322 -9.32 -25.72 -19.26
N LEU A 323 -10.33 -25.05 -18.68
CA LEU A 323 -10.12 -23.85 -17.86
C LEU A 323 -9.26 -24.13 -16.62
N TYR A 324 -9.43 -25.30 -16.00
CA TYR A 324 -8.61 -25.74 -14.86
C TYR A 324 -7.13 -25.87 -15.23
N ARG A 325 -6.81 -26.39 -16.42
CA ARG A 325 -5.42 -26.47 -16.91
C ARG A 325 -4.87 -25.10 -17.24
N GLU A 326 -5.62 -24.25 -17.94
CA GLU A 326 -5.16 -22.90 -18.28
C GLU A 326 -4.81 -22.07 -17.04
N ILE A 327 -5.58 -22.20 -15.97
CA ILE A 327 -5.29 -21.53 -14.69
C ILE A 327 -4.05 -22.14 -14.02
N GLN A 328 -3.90 -23.46 -14.06
CA GLN A 328 -2.75 -24.16 -13.48
C GLN A 328 -1.46 -23.81 -14.23
N ASP A 329 -1.50 -23.79 -15.56
CA ASP A 329 -0.39 -23.41 -16.44
C ASP A 329 -0.03 -21.92 -16.23
N ALA A 330 -1.01 -21.01 -16.17
CA ALA A 330 -0.74 -19.59 -15.88
C ALA A 330 -0.18 -19.36 -14.47
N THR A 331 -0.57 -20.19 -13.49
CA THR A 331 -0.04 -20.13 -12.12
C THR A 331 1.38 -20.67 -12.09
N GLN A 332 1.66 -21.76 -12.80
CA GLN A 332 2.98 -22.35 -12.92
C GLN A 332 3.93 -21.43 -13.70
N ASP A 333 3.50 -20.81 -14.81
CA ASP A 333 4.26 -19.81 -15.56
C ASP A 333 4.60 -18.57 -14.69
N LEU A 334 3.70 -18.15 -13.79
CA LEU A 334 3.96 -17.09 -12.82
C LEU A 334 4.98 -17.49 -11.75
N MET A 335 5.02 -18.79 -11.40
CA MET A 335 6.01 -19.35 -10.48
C MET A 335 7.36 -19.58 -11.17
N ASP A 336 7.39 -20.01 -12.43
CA ASP A 336 8.60 -20.27 -13.20
C ASP A 336 9.25 -18.97 -13.70
N ALA A 337 8.45 -17.91 -13.94
CA ALA A 337 8.98 -16.56 -14.18
C ALA A 337 9.71 -15.97 -12.95
N SER A 338 9.67 -16.62 -11.78
CA SER A 338 10.43 -16.20 -10.58
C SER A 338 11.94 -16.33 -10.73
N ASP A 339 12.42 -17.10 -11.71
CA ASP A 339 13.85 -17.27 -12.01
C ASP A 339 14.47 -16.12 -12.83
N GLN A 340 13.69 -15.12 -13.27
CA GLN A 340 14.25 -13.94 -13.92
C GLN A 340 14.76 -12.93 -12.89
N SER A 341 16.09 -12.85 -12.76
CA SER A 341 16.81 -11.88 -11.93
C SER A 341 16.43 -10.45 -12.32
N VAL A 342 15.82 -9.71 -11.39
CA VAL A 342 15.53 -8.28 -11.58
C VAL A 342 16.82 -7.49 -11.47
N THR A 343 17.16 -6.74 -12.52
CA THR A 343 18.28 -5.79 -12.46
C THR A 343 17.88 -4.57 -11.62
N ILE A 344 18.36 -4.50 -10.39
CA ILE A 344 18.20 -3.31 -9.54
C ILE A 344 19.04 -2.17 -10.13
N GLN A 345 18.39 -1.05 -10.47
CA GLN A 345 19.08 0.11 -11.05
C GLN A 345 19.96 0.82 -10.03
N ARG A 346 21.14 1.26 -10.47
CA ARG A 346 22.17 1.92 -9.64
C ARG A 346 22.44 3.37 -10.06
N SER A 347 21.65 3.91 -10.98
CA SER A 347 21.84 5.27 -11.51
C SER A 347 21.10 6.30 -10.66
N TYR A 348 21.83 7.31 -10.18
CA TYR A 348 21.30 8.39 -9.35
C TYR A 348 21.37 9.74 -10.06
N PHE A 349 20.43 10.64 -9.74
CA PHE A 349 20.40 12.01 -10.23
C PHE A 349 20.13 13.02 -9.11
N TYR A 350 20.50 14.28 -9.33
CA TYR A 350 20.13 15.41 -8.47
C TYR A 350 18.87 16.09 -9.02
N PRO A 351 17.82 16.33 -8.21
CA PRO A 351 16.58 16.96 -8.66
C PRO A 351 16.70 18.47 -8.87
N MET A 352 17.81 19.09 -8.44
CA MET A 352 18.09 20.51 -8.59
C MET A 352 19.50 20.68 -9.15
N ASP A 353 19.75 21.83 -9.79
CA ASP A 353 21.09 22.25 -10.25
C ASP A 353 22.06 22.61 -9.10
N LEU A 354 21.73 22.16 -7.89
CA LEU A 354 22.51 22.32 -6.66
C LEU A 354 22.72 20.93 -6.07
N ARG A 355 23.91 20.71 -5.51
CA ARG A 355 24.21 19.49 -4.77
C ARG A 355 23.17 19.30 -3.67
N CYS A 356 22.44 18.19 -3.72
CA CYS A 356 21.39 17.89 -2.75
C CYS A 356 21.26 16.37 -2.62
N ARG A 357 20.14 15.88 -2.11
CA ARG A 357 19.91 14.45 -1.99
C ARG A 357 19.79 13.80 -3.37
N ARG A 358 20.52 12.70 -3.57
CA ARG A 358 20.47 11.88 -4.80
C ARG A 358 19.25 10.98 -4.80
N PHE A 359 18.59 10.87 -5.95
CA PHE A 359 17.43 10.00 -6.17
C PHE A 359 17.77 8.95 -7.22
N VAL A 360 17.32 7.71 -7.01
CA VAL A 360 17.45 6.65 -8.01
C VAL A 360 16.55 6.96 -9.21
N SER A 361 17.07 6.73 -10.42
CA SER A 361 16.44 7.16 -11.67
C SER A 361 15.19 6.36 -12.06
N ASP A 362 15.00 5.18 -11.47
CA ASP A 362 13.89 4.23 -11.74
C ASP A 362 13.65 3.35 -10.50
N VAL A 363 13.25 2.08 -10.64
CA VAL A 363 13.10 1.13 -9.53
C VAL A 363 14.46 0.75 -8.93
N GLY A 364 14.73 1.22 -7.71
CA GLY A 364 15.89 0.82 -6.91
C GLY A 364 15.56 0.64 -5.44
N ALA A 365 16.50 0.05 -4.68
CA ALA A 365 16.31 -0.23 -3.25
C ALA A 365 15.95 1.03 -2.42
N GLN A 366 16.39 2.21 -2.86
CA GLN A 366 16.03 3.51 -2.27
C GLN A 366 14.50 3.74 -2.22
N ASN A 367 13.76 3.23 -3.19
CA ASN A 367 12.31 3.40 -3.29
C ASN A 367 11.51 2.36 -2.50
N LEU A 368 12.17 1.36 -1.92
CA LEU A 368 11.52 0.28 -1.17
C LEU A 368 11.37 0.66 0.30
N CYS A 369 10.17 0.43 0.85
CA CYS A 369 9.96 0.54 2.29
C CYS A 369 10.81 -0.51 3.04
N CYS A 370 11.02 -0.32 4.34
CA CYS A 370 11.95 -1.16 5.10
C CYS A 370 11.58 -2.66 5.06
N LEU A 371 10.28 -2.99 5.08
CA LEU A 371 9.82 -4.38 4.98
C LEU A 371 10.04 -4.97 3.58
N THR A 372 9.67 -4.25 2.52
CA THR A 372 9.92 -4.72 1.15
C THR A 372 11.42 -4.86 0.90
N ARG A 373 12.24 -4.00 1.49
CA ARG A 373 13.70 -4.06 1.39
C ARG A 373 14.29 -5.27 2.10
N SER A 374 13.83 -5.63 3.30
CA SER A 374 14.32 -6.84 3.99
C SER A 374 13.97 -8.12 3.23
N ILE A 375 12.94 -8.09 2.39
CA ILE A 375 12.54 -9.20 1.51
C ILE A 375 13.33 -9.18 0.19
N CYS A 376 13.49 -8.01 -0.43
CA CYS A 376 14.10 -7.88 -1.76
C CYS A 376 15.64 -7.81 -1.74
N CYS A 377 16.20 -7.44 -0.59
CA CYS A 377 17.64 -7.27 -0.37
C CYS A 377 18.01 -7.91 0.98
N PRO A 378 17.77 -9.22 1.18
CA PRO A 378 17.93 -9.86 2.50
C PRO A 378 19.37 -9.81 3.00
N ASP A 379 20.35 -9.88 2.08
CA ASP A 379 21.78 -9.86 2.40
C ASP A 379 22.35 -8.43 2.42
N THR A 380 21.60 -7.48 3.01
CA THR A 380 22.04 -6.09 3.11
C THR A 380 21.90 -5.52 4.52
N THR A 381 22.80 -4.59 4.84
CA THR A 381 22.89 -3.87 6.10
C THR A 381 22.69 -2.38 5.84
N ASP A 382 21.77 -1.74 6.56
CA ASP A 382 21.40 -0.31 6.45
C ASP A 382 22.16 0.50 7.50
N TYR A 383 23.08 1.37 7.07
CA TYR A 383 23.83 2.29 7.92
C TYR A 383 23.35 3.71 7.69
N ALA A 384 22.96 4.40 8.75
CA ALA A 384 22.44 5.76 8.65
C ALA A 384 23.08 6.74 9.62
N VAL A 385 23.11 8.00 9.24
CA VAL A 385 23.49 9.11 10.11
C VAL A 385 22.43 9.27 11.21
N ALA A 386 22.86 9.12 12.46
CA ALA A 386 22.01 9.29 13.62
C ALA A 386 21.54 10.75 13.72
N ALA A 387 20.23 10.94 13.86
CA ALA A 387 19.60 12.25 13.90
C ALA A 387 19.97 13.21 12.74
N SER A 388 20.39 12.68 11.57
CA SER A 388 20.94 13.40 10.39
C SER A 388 20.63 14.90 10.34
N MET A 389 19.39 15.29 9.97
CA MET A 389 19.00 16.69 9.87
C MET A 389 19.31 17.49 11.13
N PHE A 390 18.93 17.01 12.32
CA PHE A 390 19.09 17.75 13.57
C PHE A 390 20.56 17.98 13.93
N THR A 391 21.40 16.97 13.72
CA THR A 391 22.85 17.08 13.97
C THR A 391 23.49 18.05 12.97
N ILE A 392 23.20 17.88 11.68
CA ILE A 392 23.77 18.71 10.62
C ILE A 392 23.37 20.18 10.79
N VAL A 393 22.11 20.49 11.08
CA VAL A 393 21.67 21.89 11.21
C VAL A 393 22.27 22.57 12.45
N VAL A 394 22.53 21.84 13.54
CA VAL A 394 23.23 22.38 14.71
C VAL A 394 24.69 22.65 14.38
N GLN A 395 25.37 21.74 13.69
CA GLN A 395 26.75 21.95 13.24
C GLN A 395 26.87 23.13 12.26
N LEU A 396 25.96 23.24 11.30
CA LEU A 396 25.91 24.39 10.39
C LEU A 396 25.65 25.70 11.14
N PHE A 397 24.79 25.69 12.16
CA PHE A 397 24.59 26.85 13.04
C PHE A 397 25.88 27.24 13.78
N ASP A 398 26.60 26.27 14.34
CA ASP A 398 27.86 26.48 15.05
C ASP A 398 29.01 26.92 14.13
N LEU A 399 28.96 26.56 12.85
CA LEU A 399 29.88 27.04 11.82
C LEU A 399 29.60 28.50 11.45
N VAL A 400 28.32 28.88 11.30
CA VAL A 400 27.93 30.25 10.96
C VAL A 400 28.13 31.23 12.13
N LYS A 401 28.03 30.75 13.38
CA LYS A 401 28.23 31.54 14.61
C LYS A 401 27.41 32.84 14.64
N PRO A 402 26.07 32.77 14.53
CA PRO A 402 25.25 33.98 14.63
C PRO A 402 25.40 34.63 16.01
N ALA A 403 25.61 35.96 16.02
CA ALA A 403 25.81 36.71 17.27
C ALA A 403 24.56 36.67 18.17
N ASP A 404 24.79 36.55 19.48
CA ASP A 404 23.77 36.62 20.54
C ASP A 404 22.57 35.67 20.36
N CYS A 405 22.78 34.55 19.66
CA CYS A 405 21.74 33.59 19.34
C CYS A 405 22.16 32.16 19.75
N ASP A 406 21.22 31.40 20.31
CA ASP A 406 21.41 29.96 20.58
C ASP A 406 20.13 29.17 20.26
N ILE A 407 20.28 27.86 20.11
CA ILE A 407 19.22 26.91 19.74
C ILE A 407 19.17 25.72 20.71
N PRO A 408 18.91 25.95 22.02
CA PRO A 408 19.02 24.91 23.04
C PRO A 408 18.13 23.68 22.77
N SER A 409 16.91 23.89 22.27
CA SER A 409 16.03 22.78 21.85
C SER A 409 16.62 21.97 20.69
N GLY A 410 17.30 22.64 19.73
CA GLY A 410 17.99 21.94 18.63
C GLY A 410 19.16 21.11 19.12
N ARG A 411 19.97 21.66 20.04
CA ARG A 411 21.09 20.94 20.67
C ARG A 411 20.61 19.73 21.45
N ALA A 412 19.49 19.84 22.18
CA ALA A 412 18.90 18.72 22.90
C ALA A 412 18.48 17.58 21.95
N VAL A 413 17.80 17.90 20.83
CA VAL A 413 17.39 16.89 19.84
C VAL A 413 18.60 16.26 19.14
N ALA A 414 19.62 17.05 18.80
CA ALA A 414 20.83 16.55 18.15
C ALA A 414 21.64 15.63 19.08
N LYS A 415 21.71 15.96 20.38
CA LYS A 415 22.43 15.17 21.39
C LYS A 415 21.74 13.84 21.69
N ASP A 416 20.44 13.89 22.00
CA ASP A 416 19.69 12.70 22.40
C ASP A 416 18.19 12.84 22.11
N ARG A 417 17.84 12.56 20.85
CA ARG A 417 16.45 12.56 20.40
C ARG A 417 15.59 11.53 21.13
N ALA A 418 16.14 10.35 21.46
CA ALA A 418 15.36 9.27 22.08
C ALA A 418 14.85 9.73 23.46
N THR A 419 15.73 10.36 24.23
CA THR A 419 15.36 11.00 25.49
C THR A 419 14.29 12.07 25.28
N VAL A 420 14.42 12.96 24.29
CA VAL A 420 13.40 13.98 23.99
C VAL A 420 12.03 13.38 23.66
N CYS A 421 12.00 12.27 22.92
CA CYS A 421 10.74 11.62 22.53
C CYS A 421 10.04 10.92 23.70
N SER A 422 10.82 10.33 24.62
CA SER A 422 10.32 9.44 25.67
C SER A 422 9.26 10.05 26.60
N ALA A 423 8.44 9.16 27.18
CA ALA A 423 7.37 9.45 28.15
C ALA A 423 7.80 10.30 29.35
N HIS A 424 9.05 10.14 29.78
CA HIS A 424 9.56 10.75 30.99
C HIS A 424 10.15 12.15 30.80
N HIS A 425 10.28 12.65 29.56
CA HIS A 425 10.99 13.91 29.31
C HIS A 425 10.12 14.97 28.64
N HIS A 426 9.70 14.79 27.39
CA HIS A 426 8.98 15.86 26.66
C HIS A 426 7.78 15.37 25.87
N LEU A 427 7.98 14.59 24.80
CA LEU A 427 6.92 14.38 23.80
C LEU A 427 5.97 13.23 24.11
N ASN A 428 6.31 12.33 25.05
CA ASN A 428 5.50 11.18 25.40
C ASN A 428 5.10 10.30 24.21
N CYS A 429 6.06 10.00 23.35
CA CYS A 429 5.85 9.14 22.18
C CYS A 429 7.07 8.26 21.92
N ASN A 430 6.90 7.25 21.06
CA ASN A 430 8.04 6.49 20.56
C ASN A 430 8.93 7.37 19.65
N GLU A 431 10.19 6.96 19.47
CA GLU A 431 11.17 7.77 18.72
C GLU A 431 10.78 7.99 17.24
N ALA A 432 10.04 7.05 16.63
CA ALA A 432 9.61 7.18 15.24
C ALA A 432 8.57 8.30 15.06
N LEU A 433 7.52 8.28 15.89
CA LEU A 433 6.51 9.33 15.93
C LEU A 433 7.14 10.67 16.36
N GLY A 434 7.99 10.66 17.39
CA GLY A 434 8.67 11.86 17.86
C GLY A 434 9.59 12.47 16.81
N LYS A 435 10.30 11.66 16.00
CA LYS A 435 11.06 12.14 14.83
C LYS A 435 10.15 12.87 13.85
N GLN A 436 8.98 12.31 13.54
CA GLN A 436 8.01 12.95 12.63
C GLN A 436 7.54 14.30 13.18
N ILE A 437 7.10 14.34 14.44
CA ILE A 437 6.65 15.58 15.10
C ILE A 437 7.75 16.65 15.04
N LEU A 438 8.98 16.29 15.44
CA LEU A 438 10.12 17.21 15.45
C LEU A 438 10.47 17.72 14.04
N LEU A 439 10.40 16.86 13.02
CA LEU A 439 10.62 17.26 11.62
C LEU A 439 9.53 18.21 11.11
N GLU A 440 8.27 17.92 11.41
CA GLU A 440 7.16 18.78 10.99
C GLU A 440 7.23 20.16 11.66
N VAL A 441 7.51 20.21 12.97
CA VAL A 441 7.72 21.48 13.69
C VAL A 441 8.96 22.22 13.19
N ALA A 442 10.04 21.50 12.85
CA ALA A 442 11.23 22.09 12.23
C ALA A 442 10.95 22.70 10.86
N ASN A 443 9.96 22.14 10.15
CA ASN A 443 9.46 22.71 8.90
C ASN A 443 8.32 23.70 9.12
N GLY A 444 7.96 24.02 10.38
CA GLY A 444 7.07 25.10 10.79
C GLY A 444 5.63 24.70 11.10
N ALA A 445 5.32 23.41 11.22
CA ALA A 445 4.03 22.96 11.73
C ALA A 445 3.76 23.53 13.14
N SER A 446 2.51 23.86 13.41
CA SER A 446 2.09 24.31 14.74
C SER A 446 2.09 23.14 15.73
N HIS A 447 2.55 23.39 16.96
CA HIS A 447 2.51 22.39 18.04
C HIS A 447 1.07 21.95 18.39
N HIS A 448 0.05 22.77 18.08
CA HIS A 448 -1.37 22.43 18.27
C HIS A 448 -1.86 21.31 17.34
N LYS A 449 -1.10 20.96 16.29
CA LYS A 449 -1.43 19.86 15.39
C LYS A 449 -1.30 18.48 16.05
N PHE A 450 -0.52 18.39 17.12
CA PHE A 450 -0.21 17.12 17.77
C PHE A 450 -1.04 17.01 19.05
N GLU A 451 -2.04 16.14 19.01
CA GLU A 451 -2.90 15.82 20.15
C GLU A 451 -2.10 15.05 21.22
N GLU A 452 -2.59 15.00 22.45
CA GLU A 452 -2.01 14.22 23.57
C GLU A 452 -0.64 14.68 24.12
N LEU A 453 -0.16 15.87 23.74
CA LEU A 453 1.05 16.42 24.34
C LEU A 453 0.82 16.92 25.78
N ASN A 454 1.69 16.51 26.69
CA ASN A 454 1.73 17.07 28.05
C ASN A 454 2.28 18.52 28.03
N LYS A 455 2.16 19.24 29.16
CA LYS A 455 2.62 20.65 29.28
C LYS A 455 4.12 20.83 28.96
N GLN A 456 4.96 19.85 29.29
CA GLN A 456 6.39 19.89 29.03
C GLN A 456 6.69 19.73 27.54
N GLY A 457 6.02 18.79 26.87
CA GLY A 457 6.09 18.59 25.42
C GLY A 457 5.66 19.83 24.65
N VAL A 458 4.56 20.47 25.05
CA VAL A 458 4.12 21.76 24.46
C VAL A 458 5.20 22.84 24.63
N THR A 459 5.78 22.95 25.83
CA THR A 459 6.84 23.94 26.12
C THR A 459 8.08 23.67 25.27
N PHE A 460 8.48 22.41 25.16
CA PHE A 460 9.62 21.99 24.35
C PHE A 460 9.39 22.31 22.87
N LEU A 461 8.23 21.93 22.31
CA LEU A 461 7.92 22.19 20.90
C LEU A 461 7.79 23.68 20.58
N LYS A 462 7.36 24.52 21.54
CA LYS A 462 7.43 25.98 21.37
C LYS A 462 8.87 26.47 21.26
N GLY A 463 9.77 25.98 22.12
CA GLY A 463 11.21 26.26 22.04
C GLY A 463 11.80 25.80 20.70
N TRP A 464 11.47 24.58 20.27
CA TRP A 464 11.91 24.03 18.99
C TRP A 464 11.34 24.77 17.77
N SER A 465 10.08 25.19 17.82
CA SER A 465 9.45 26.01 16.78
C SER A 465 10.16 27.36 16.61
N ASN A 466 10.58 27.98 17.71
CA ASN A 466 11.34 29.23 17.68
C ASN A 466 12.77 29.01 17.14
N ALA A 467 13.49 27.99 17.64
CA ALA A 467 14.83 27.64 17.17
C ALA A 467 14.84 27.30 15.68
N SER A 468 13.87 26.50 15.22
CA SER A 468 13.76 26.15 13.80
C SER A 468 13.38 27.35 12.93
N ARG A 469 12.59 28.31 13.43
CA ARG A 469 12.31 29.57 12.72
C ARG A 469 13.59 30.37 12.49
N LEU A 470 14.44 30.48 13.51
CA LEU A 470 15.75 31.09 13.39
C LEU A 470 16.60 30.36 12.34
N LEU A 471 16.66 29.03 12.40
CA LEU A 471 17.42 28.21 11.44
C LEU A 471 16.94 28.39 10.00
N ARG A 472 15.62 28.45 9.76
CA ARG A 472 15.05 28.71 8.43
C ARG A 472 15.47 30.09 7.90
N TRP A 473 15.42 31.13 8.74
CA TRP A 473 15.88 32.47 8.35
C TRP A 473 17.39 32.55 8.15
N LEU A 474 18.17 31.83 8.97
CA LEU A 474 19.60 31.71 8.80
C LEU A 474 19.94 31.07 7.45
N ALA A 475 19.27 29.97 7.09
CA ALA A 475 19.40 29.34 5.77
C ALA A 475 19.07 30.33 4.64
N CYS A 476 17.98 31.09 4.74
CA CYS A 476 17.63 32.12 3.76
C CYS A 476 18.68 33.24 3.65
N SER A 477 19.34 33.57 4.77
CA SER A 477 20.42 34.56 4.78
C SER A 477 21.72 34.07 4.14
N GLN A 478 21.97 32.75 4.17
CA GLN A 478 23.13 32.13 3.52
C GLN A 478 22.88 31.86 2.02
N MET A 479 21.65 31.48 1.66
CA MET A 479 21.23 31.12 0.31
C MET A 479 20.31 32.19 -0.30
N LYS A 480 20.76 33.46 -0.31
CA LYS A 480 19.94 34.62 -0.71
C LYS A 480 19.50 34.56 -2.17
N ALA A 481 20.37 34.07 -3.05
CA ALA A 481 20.10 34.01 -4.48
C ALA A 481 19.01 32.98 -4.77
N GLU A 482 19.15 31.79 -4.20
CA GLU A 482 18.23 30.66 -4.28
C GLU A 482 16.89 31.02 -3.63
N TYR A 483 16.90 31.65 -2.46
CA TYR A 483 15.69 32.15 -1.81
C TYR A 483 14.97 33.17 -2.69
N GLY A 484 15.72 34.11 -3.28
CA GLY A 484 15.20 35.10 -4.20
C GLY A 484 14.59 34.48 -5.47
N GLN A 485 15.18 33.42 -6.00
CA GLN A 485 14.65 32.66 -7.14
C GLN A 485 13.38 31.88 -6.77
N LEU A 486 13.40 31.13 -5.66
CA LEU A 486 12.25 30.38 -5.17
C LEU A 486 11.06 31.29 -4.85
N ARG A 487 11.31 32.43 -4.22
CA ARG A 487 10.26 33.43 -3.94
C ARG A 487 9.68 34.04 -5.21
N ARG A 488 10.48 34.20 -6.27
CA ARG A 488 10.05 34.74 -7.58
C ARG A 488 9.32 33.71 -8.45
N HIS A 489 9.69 32.44 -8.36
CA HIS A 489 9.22 31.41 -9.29
C HIS A 489 8.26 30.39 -8.69
N SER A 490 8.21 30.26 -7.36
CA SER A 490 7.39 29.24 -6.74
C SER A 490 5.97 29.75 -6.47
N LYS A 491 4.96 28.95 -6.85
CA LYS A 491 3.62 28.97 -6.23
C LYS A 491 3.66 28.33 -4.82
N ASN A 492 4.85 28.04 -4.30
CA ASN A 492 5.03 27.35 -3.04
C ASN A 492 4.85 28.39 -1.94
N ASN A 493 3.85 28.21 -1.09
CA ASN A 493 3.48 29.18 -0.06
C ASN A 493 4.55 29.34 1.04
N TRP A 494 5.70 28.66 0.92
CA TRP A 494 6.73 28.62 1.95
C TRP A 494 8.18 28.42 1.46
N PRO A 495 8.78 29.43 0.82
CA PRO A 495 10.15 29.37 0.33
C PRO A 495 11.19 29.14 1.45
N GLU A 496 10.91 29.58 2.67
CA GLU A 496 11.83 29.44 3.82
C GLU A 496 12.07 27.98 4.21
N ALA A 497 11.03 27.13 4.19
CA ALA A 497 11.17 25.70 4.49
C ALA A 497 11.95 24.96 3.39
N SER A 498 11.73 25.35 2.12
CA SER A 498 12.44 24.77 0.98
C SER A 498 13.93 25.12 1.01
N ILE A 499 14.26 26.38 1.31
CA ILE A 499 15.64 26.81 1.48
C ILE A 499 16.29 26.16 2.69
N PHE A 500 15.56 26.01 3.79
CA PHE A 500 16.07 25.29 4.95
C PHE A 500 16.48 23.87 4.60
N ALA A 501 15.67 23.12 3.86
CA ALA A 501 16.06 21.80 3.35
C ALA A 501 17.28 21.86 2.42
N ALA A 502 17.28 22.81 1.46
CA ALA A 502 18.38 22.99 0.53
C ALA A 502 19.70 23.39 1.20
N TRP A 503 19.67 23.93 2.42
CA TRP A 503 20.84 24.35 3.17
C TRP A 503 21.60 23.20 3.82
N TRP A 504 20.92 22.20 4.38
CA TRP A 504 21.56 21.08 5.07
C TRP A 504 21.69 19.81 4.20
N ASN A 505 20.87 19.65 3.16
CA ASN A 505 20.97 18.51 2.22
C ASN A 505 22.34 18.36 1.53
N PRO A 506 23.08 19.44 1.15
CA PRO A 506 24.41 19.30 0.56
C PRO A 506 25.42 18.68 1.54
N ALA A 507 25.30 19.01 2.83
CA ALA A 507 26.14 18.43 3.87
C ALA A 507 25.78 16.95 4.09
N GLU A 508 24.49 16.59 4.08
CA GLU A 508 24.06 15.19 4.12
C GLU A 508 24.62 14.40 2.92
N ASP A 509 24.49 14.92 1.70
CA ASP A 509 25.02 14.26 0.50
C ASP A 509 26.56 14.17 0.51
N HIS A 510 27.25 15.13 1.12
CA HIS A 510 28.71 15.06 1.31
C HIS A 510 29.10 13.96 2.30
N ILE A 511 28.41 13.86 3.43
CA ILE A 511 28.61 12.76 4.39
C ILE A 511 28.41 11.41 3.70
N LEU A 512 27.33 11.25 2.92
CA LEU A 512 27.06 10.02 2.17
C LEU A 512 28.11 9.74 1.11
N GLN A 513 28.64 10.77 0.43
CA GLN A 513 29.75 10.61 -0.50
C GLN A 513 31.00 10.09 0.23
N VAL A 514 31.36 10.66 1.38
CA VAL A 514 32.52 10.21 2.17
C VAL A 514 32.34 8.77 2.64
N MET A 515 31.14 8.42 3.13
CA MET A 515 30.82 7.03 3.50
C MET A 515 30.95 6.09 2.30
N LEU A 516 30.48 6.51 1.12
CA LEU A 516 30.55 5.72 -0.09
C LEU A 516 32.00 5.53 -0.54
N GLU A 517 32.79 6.60 -0.60
CA GLU A 517 34.21 6.57 -0.97
C GLU A 517 35.02 5.68 -0.02
N GLU A 518 34.72 5.69 1.28
CA GLU A 518 35.38 4.81 2.25
C GLU A 518 35.07 3.33 1.93
N VAL A 519 33.81 2.98 1.74
CA VAL A 519 33.41 1.60 1.44
C VAL A 519 34.01 1.12 0.12
N GLN A 520 34.11 2.00 -0.87
CA GLN A 520 34.68 1.69 -2.19
C GLN A 520 36.18 1.34 -2.14
N GLN A 521 36.92 1.80 -1.13
CA GLN A 521 38.34 1.47 -0.97
C GLN A 521 38.58 -0.01 -0.61
N HIS A 522 37.56 -0.69 -0.07
CA HIS A 522 37.67 -2.07 0.44
C HIS A 522 37.11 -3.13 -0.53
N GLY A 523 36.75 -2.74 -1.76
CA GLY A 523 36.26 -3.64 -2.81
C GLY A 523 34.75 -3.53 -3.11
N PHE A 524 34.34 -4.01 -4.29
CA PHE A 524 33.00 -3.76 -4.87
C PHE A 524 32.10 -4.99 -4.98
N ASP A 525 32.43 -6.12 -4.34
CA ASP A 525 31.67 -7.35 -4.57
C ASP A 525 30.35 -7.36 -3.80
N GLY A 526 29.32 -6.77 -4.40
CA GLY A 526 27.98 -6.75 -3.84
C GLY A 526 27.08 -5.56 -4.23
N GLN A 527 26.04 -5.36 -3.43
CA GLN A 527 25.02 -4.33 -3.63
C GLN A 527 25.35 -3.10 -2.78
N VAL A 528 25.31 -1.92 -3.41
CA VAL A 528 25.34 -0.62 -2.74
C VAL A 528 24.15 0.20 -3.21
N SER A 529 23.41 0.79 -2.27
CA SER A 529 22.35 1.74 -2.55
C SER A 529 22.48 2.95 -1.63
N CYS A 530 22.50 4.15 -2.21
CA CYS A 530 22.41 5.40 -1.47
C CYS A 530 20.97 5.63 -1.01
N HIS A 531 20.77 5.71 0.30
CA HIS A 531 19.52 6.13 0.91
C HIS A 531 19.61 7.58 1.38
N PHE A 532 18.48 8.11 1.81
CA PHE A 532 18.34 9.49 2.20
C PHE A 532 19.28 9.92 3.32
N ASP A 533 19.29 9.18 4.43
CA ASP A 533 20.15 9.46 5.57
C ASP A 533 21.19 8.35 5.78
N GLY A 534 21.52 7.56 4.75
CA GLY A 534 22.39 6.38 4.91
C GLY A 534 22.81 5.65 3.64
N LEU A 535 23.52 4.54 3.83
CA LEU A 535 23.92 3.57 2.82
C LEU A 535 23.34 2.20 3.15
N LEU A 536 22.84 1.52 2.13
CA LEU A 536 22.53 0.09 2.18
C LEU A 536 23.64 -0.66 1.49
N LEU A 537 24.34 -1.52 2.24
CA LEU A 537 25.52 -2.27 1.80
C LEU A 537 25.25 -3.77 1.87
N SER A 538 25.77 -4.56 0.95
CA SER A 538 25.67 -6.02 1.10
C SER A 538 26.49 -6.52 2.28
N THR A 539 26.03 -7.60 2.91
CA THR A 539 26.73 -8.25 4.03
C THR A 539 28.15 -8.69 3.63
N SER A 540 28.35 -9.11 2.38
CA SER A 540 29.68 -9.43 1.83
C SER A 540 30.65 -8.25 1.89
N MET A 541 30.18 -7.06 1.53
CA MET A 541 30.98 -5.84 1.56
C MET A 541 31.29 -5.39 2.98
N VAL A 542 30.29 -5.51 3.87
CA VAL A 542 30.47 -5.26 5.31
C VAL A 542 31.58 -6.16 5.85
N ASN A 543 31.46 -7.47 5.68
CA ASN A 543 32.43 -8.44 6.18
C ASN A 543 33.83 -8.21 5.60
N SER A 544 33.94 -7.88 4.31
CA SER A 544 35.22 -7.61 3.65
C SER A 544 35.92 -6.39 4.26
N SER A 545 35.19 -5.30 4.46
CA SER A 545 35.71 -4.08 5.08
C SER A 545 36.05 -4.27 6.56
N GLU A 546 35.21 -4.99 7.31
CA GLU A 546 35.50 -5.29 8.72
C GLU A 546 36.74 -6.17 8.88
N THR A 547 36.92 -7.15 7.98
CA THR A 547 38.11 -8.01 7.94
C THR A 547 39.36 -7.20 7.56
N ALA A 548 39.26 -6.34 6.55
CA ALA A 548 40.40 -5.52 6.08
C ALA A 548 40.85 -4.49 7.12
N THR A 549 39.93 -3.91 7.86
CA THR A 549 40.20 -2.83 8.83
C THR A 549 40.40 -3.33 10.27
N GLY A 550 39.92 -4.54 10.59
CA GLY A 550 39.86 -5.05 11.96
C GLY A 550 38.87 -4.30 12.85
N LYS A 551 37.94 -3.54 12.27
CA LYS A 551 36.96 -2.69 12.98
C LYS A 551 35.55 -3.01 12.47
N ASN A 552 34.54 -2.87 13.34
CA ASN A 552 33.16 -2.92 12.88
C ASN A 552 32.87 -1.75 11.91
N MET A 553 32.03 -1.98 10.91
CA MET A 553 31.69 -1.02 9.87
C MET A 553 31.15 0.31 10.40
N ILE A 554 30.44 0.31 11.55
CA ILE A 554 30.03 1.56 12.20
C ILE A 554 31.25 2.42 12.53
N LEU A 555 32.31 1.84 13.10
CA LEU A 555 33.52 2.56 13.47
C LEU A 555 34.29 3.02 12.23
N VAL A 556 34.35 2.20 11.18
CA VAL A 556 34.97 2.55 9.89
C VAL A 556 34.29 3.79 9.31
N LEU A 557 32.96 3.75 9.17
CA LEU A 557 32.17 4.86 8.64
C LEU A 557 32.24 6.09 9.56
N GLN A 558 32.21 5.91 10.88
CA GLN A 558 32.37 7.02 11.83
C GLN A 558 33.75 7.68 11.70
N GLU A 559 34.82 6.92 11.53
CA GLU A 559 36.17 7.45 11.35
C GLU A 559 36.33 8.22 10.03
N ALA A 560 35.75 7.71 8.94
CA ALA A 560 35.72 8.43 7.67
C ALA A 560 34.98 9.77 7.80
N VAL A 561 33.88 9.78 8.57
CA VAL A 561 33.03 10.95 8.76
C VAL A 561 33.45 11.81 9.97
N LYS A 562 34.49 11.44 10.75
CA LYS A 562 34.93 12.16 11.97
C LYS A 562 35.18 13.65 11.76
N ARG A 563 35.56 14.07 10.54
CA ARG A 563 35.68 15.50 10.18
C ARG A 563 34.35 16.28 10.27
N ASN A 564 33.22 15.59 10.27
CA ASN A 564 31.87 16.13 10.29
C ASN A 564 31.10 15.80 11.60
N GLU A 565 31.76 15.24 12.63
CA GLU A 565 31.16 14.89 13.94
C GLU A 565 29.84 14.09 13.87
N ALA A 566 29.58 13.37 12.78
CA ALA A 566 28.31 12.67 12.58
C ALA A 566 28.38 11.25 13.16
N ALA A 567 27.46 10.93 14.07
CA ALA A 567 27.31 9.58 14.58
C ALA A 567 26.62 8.68 13.55
N ILE A 568 27.18 7.50 13.29
CA ILE A 568 26.57 6.47 12.42
C ILE A 568 25.86 5.43 13.29
N LYS A 569 24.70 4.98 12.85
CA LYS A 569 23.93 3.89 13.47
C LYS A 569 23.56 2.82 12.46
N ASN A 570 23.48 1.58 12.93
CA ASN A 570 22.90 0.47 12.17
C ASN A 570 21.38 0.52 12.30
N LYS A 571 20.68 0.57 11.15
CA LYS A 571 19.22 0.55 11.01
C LYS A 571 18.71 -0.75 10.41
N THR A 572 19.60 -1.72 10.19
CA THR A 572 19.24 -3.03 9.66
C THR A 572 18.16 -3.61 10.54
N LEU A 573 16.99 -3.81 9.94
CA LEU A 573 15.98 -4.63 10.57
C LEU A 573 16.60 -6.01 10.73
N PRO A 574 16.32 -6.74 11.82
CA PRO A 574 16.64 -8.15 11.86
C PRO A 574 16.13 -8.81 10.56
N SER A 575 16.83 -9.84 10.08
CA SER A 575 16.34 -10.59 8.91
C SER A 575 14.87 -10.92 9.11
N PHE A 576 14.10 -11.01 8.03
CA PHE A 576 12.66 -11.25 8.15
C PHE A 576 12.35 -12.42 9.10
N ASP A 577 13.20 -13.46 9.07
CA ASP A 577 13.14 -14.61 9.98
C ASP A 577 13.43 -14.26 11.44
N VAL A 578 14.49 -13.49 11.74
CA VAL A 578 14.80 -13.06 13.13
C VAL A 578 13.74 -12.08 13.66
N TRP A 579 13.24 -11.19 12.81
CA TRP A 579 12.15 -10.28 13.17
C TRP A 579 10.88 -11.07 13.50
N LEU A 580 10.59 -12.11 12.72
CA LEU A 580 9.49 -13.03 12.94
C LEU A 580 9.67 -13.82 14.25
N SER A 581 10.86 -14.40 14.51
CA SER A 581 11.18 -15.09 15.76
C SER A 581 11.04 -14.20 17.00
N ASN A 582 11.51 -12.95 16.94
CA ASN A 582 11.39 -12.00 18.05
C ASN A 582 9.94 -11.55 18.30
N LYS A 583 9.08 -11.57 17.27
CA LYS A 583 7.64 -11.27 17.39
C LYS A 583 6.78 -12.50 17.69
N LEU A 584 7.40 -13.67 17.82
CA LEU A 584 6.78 -14.95 18.13
C LEU A 584 7.29 -15.51 19.48
N GLN A 585 8.07 -14.77 20.26
CA GLN A 585 8.47 -15.21 21.60
C GLN A 585 7.24 -15.53 22.46
N GLU A 586 7.31 -16.65 23.17
CA GLU A 586 6.31 -17.06 24.15
C GLU A 586 6.16 -15.97 25.22
N SER A 587 4.91 -15.65 25.52
CA SER A 587 4.55 -14.74 26.59
C SER A 587 5.11 -15.27 27.92
N ASP A 588 5.89 -14.45 28.65
CA ASP A 588 6.38 -14.66 30.03
C ASP A 588 5.23 -14.70 31.08
N VAL A 589 4.13 -15.37 30.77
CA VAL A 589 3.13 -15.76 31.78
C VAL A 589 3.61 -17.08 32.35
N ASP A 590 4.59 -16.97 33.23
CA ASP A 590 5.10 -18.09 34.01
C ASP A 590 4.19 -18.35 35.23
N ALA A 591 4.09 -19.63 35.59
CA ALA A 591 3.56 -20.20 36.84
C ALA A 591 2.02 -20.32 37.04
N ASP A 592 1.45 -21.43 36.57
CA ASP A 592 1.06 -22.51 37.51
C ASP A 592 1.03 -23.87 36.77
N LEU A 593 2.16 -24.59 36.83
CA LEU A 593 2.46 -25.82 36.07
C LEU A 593 1.86 -27.10 36.69
N GLY A 594 0.81 -26.99 37.51
CA GLY A 594 0.14 -28.15 38.13
C GLY A 594 -0.95 -28.80 37.27
N THR A 595 -1.61 -28.04 36.38
CA THR A 595 -2.87 -28.46 35.74
C THR A 595 -2.70 -29.06 34.34
N TYR A 596 -1.50 -28.96 33.73
CA TYR A 596 -1.29 -29.41 32.35
C TYR A 596 -1.05 -30.91 32.19
N ARG A 597 -0.72 -31.64 33.26
CA ARG A 597 -0.46 -33.09 33.16
C ARG A 597 -1.72 -33.89 32.82
N GLU A 598 -2.90 -33.38 33.17
CA GLU A 598 -4.20 -33.96 32.79
C GLU A 598 -4.68 -33.50 31.40
N LEU A 599 -4.20 -32.35 30.90
CA LEU A 599 -4.51 -31.88 29.55
C LEU A 599 -3.68 -32.61 28.49
N LEU A 600 -2.43 -32.95 28.80
CA LEU A 600 -1.51 -33.68 27.93
C LEU A 600 -1.92 -35.15 27.68
N THR A 601 -2.79 -35.71 28.52
CA THR A 601 -3.36 -37.06 28.31
C THR A 601 -4.72 -37.04 27.60
N ALA A 602 -5.32 -35.87 27.36
CA ALA A 602 -6.70 -35.75 26.86
C ALA A 602 -6.83 -35.31 25.38
N THR A 603 -5.76 -34.98 24.67
CA THR A 603 -5.85 -34.55 23.25
C THR A 603 -4.78 -35.23 22.36
N PRO A 604 -5.16 -35.98 21.31
CA PRO A 604 -4.21 -36.75 20.50
C PRO A 604 -3.51 -35.96 19.38
N ASN A 605 -3.35 -34.63 19.48
CA ASN A 605 -2.74 -33.82 18.41
C ASN A 605 -1.92 -32.62 18.93
N SER A 606 -0.96 -32.85 19.84
CA SER A 606 0.05 -31.85 20.19
C SER A 606 1.36 -32.08 19.41
N ILE A 607 1.82 -31.00 18.79
CA ILE A 607 2.95 -30.89 17.87
C ILE A 607 4.28 -31.00 18.63
N PRO A 608 5.25 -31.76 18.09
CA PRO A 608 6.64 -31.29 18.04
C PRO A 608 7.25 -31.55 16.66
N ALA A 609 7.16 -30.57 15.75
CA ALA A 609 7.82 -30.64 14.43
C ALA A 609 8.29 -29.26 13.91
N ALA A 610 8.65 -28.33 14.80
CA ALA A 610 9.16 -27.01 14.42
C ALA A 610 10.70 -26.90 14.39
N ILE A 611 11.44 -28.01 14.55
CA ILE A 611 12.92 -28.01 14.66
C ILE A 611 13.62 -28.45 13.36
N THR A 612 12.92 -28.71 12.25
CA THR A 612 13.57 -29.25 11.04
C THR A 612 13.06 -28.66 9.73
N PHE A 613 12.99 -27.32 9.62
CA PHE A 613 12.56 -26.67 8.37
C PHE A 613 13.50 -25.62 7.77
N LEU A 614 14.78 -25.61 8.15
CA LEU A 614 15.81 -24.85 7.44
C LEU A 614 16.90 -25.82 6.98
N GLY A 615 16.81 -26.27 5.73
CA GLY A 615 17.88 -27.02 5.10
C GLY A 615 19.11 -26.14 4.88
N ALA A 616 20.05 -26.21 5.82
CA ALA A 616 21.46 -26.22 5.49
C ALA A 616 21.95 -27.65 5.77
N ASP A 617 22.80 -28.18 4.91
CA ASP A 617 23.44 -29.50 5.09
C ASP A 617 23.95 -29.69 6.53
N LEU A 618 23.35 -30.68 7.20
CA LEU A 618 24.01 -31.75 7.95
C LEU A 618 23.17 -33.02 7.81
#